data_AF-A0A2A6PUJ3-F1
#
_entry.id   AF-A0A2A6PUJ3-F1
#
_cell.length_a   1.000
_cell.length_b   1.000
_cell.length_c   1.000
_cell.angle_alpha   90.00
_cell.angle_beta   90.00
_cell.angle_gamma   90.00
#
_symmetry.space_group_name_H-M   'P 1'
#
loop_
_entity.id
_entity.type
_entity.pdbx_description
1 polymer ?
#
loop_
_entity_poly.entity_id
_entity_poly.type
_entity_poly.pdbx_seq_one_letter_code
_entity_poly.pdbx_strand_id
1 'polypeptide(L)' 'MAGAEAAVRASIDSDRDCTEKALAQMELRRKINLLIGEWKAAGGGDVLPDVRNPVRLHFVKTVGRSGRAISRR' A
#
# COMPACT_ATOMS: atom_id res chain seq x y z
N MET A 1 -19.28 24.97 38.49
CA MET A 1 -18.56 23.68 38.27
C MET A 1 -19.18 22.84 37.15
N ALA A 2 -20.51 22.75 36.99
CA ALA A 2 -21.16 21.94 35.94
C ALA A 2 -20.74 22.24 34.49
N GLY A 3 -20.44 23.51 34.15
CA GLY A 3 -19.99 23.88 32.80
C GLY A 3 -18.60 23.36 32.42
N ALA A 4 -17.68 23.28 33.40
CA ALA A 4 -16.33 22.75 33.17
C ALA A 4 -16.36 21.23 32.93
N GLU A 5 -17.19 20.51 33.68
CA GLU A 5 -17.37 19.07 33.51
C GLU A 5 -18.03 18.73 32.16
N ALA A 6 -19.02 19.52 31.73
CA ALA A 6 -19.64 19.37 30.42
C ALA A 6 -18.65 19.63 29.28
N ALA A 7 -17.79 20.66 29.40
CA ALA A 7 -16.75 20.96 28.43
C ALA A 7 -15.69 19.85 28.34
N VAL A 8 -15.27 19.30 29.48
CA VAL A 8 -14.31 18.18 29.53
C VAL A 8 -14.93 16.92 28.91
N ARG A 9 -16.20 16.60 29.21
CA ARG A 9 -16.89 15.47 28.58
C ARG A 9 -17.04 15.64 27.08
N ALA A 10 -17.46 16.81 26.62
CA ALA A 10 -17.55 17.09 25.18
C ALA A 10 -16.19 16.97 24.48
N SER A 11 -15.10 17.40 25.11
CA SER A 11 -13.74 17.23 24.59
C SER A 11 -13.35 15.76 24.52
N ILE A 12 -13.62 14.97 25.57
CA ILE A 12 -13.31 13.53 25.62
C ILE A 12 -14.15 12.74 24.62
N ASP A 13 -15.43 13.05 24.49
CA ASP A 13 -16.34 12.39 23.56
C ASP A 13 -16.00 12.77 22.10
N SER A 14 -15.50 13.98 21.86
CA SER A 14 -14.95 14.39 20.56
C SER A 14 -13.61 13.71 20.25
N ASP A 15 -12.71 13.54 21.23
CA ASP A 15 -11.43 12.84 21.05
C ASP A 15 -11.61 11.32 20.86
N ARG A 16 -12.72 10.75 21.36
CA ARG A 16 -13.10 9.36 21.10
C ARG A 16 -13.51 9.10 19.65
N ASP A 17 -13.80 10.15 18.88
CA ASP A 17 -14.02 10.00 17.46
C ASP A 17 -12.67 9.82 16.73
N CYS A 18 -12.12 8.61 16.85
CA CYS A 18 -10.88 8.25 16.17
C CYS A 18 -11.04 8.13 14.65
N THR A 19 -12.22 8.44 14.10
CA THR A 19 -12.54 8.32 12.68
C THR A 19 -11.57 9.10 11.80
N GLU A 20 -11.24 10.35 12.15
CA GLU A 20 -10.28 11.14 11.35
C GLU A 20 -8.88 10.51 11.32
N LYS A 21 -8.39 10.06 12.48
CA LYS A 21 -7.08 9.40 12.59
C LYS A 21 -7.08 8.05 11.88
N ALA A 22 -8.17 7.29 11.98
CA ALA A 22 -8.35 6.03 11.26
C ALA A 22 -8.37 6.26 9.74
N LEU A 23 -9.10 7.28 9.25
CA LEU A 23 -9.12 7.65 7.85
C LEU A 23 -7.73 8.07 7.35
N ALA A 24 -7.01 8.89 8.10
CA ALA A 24 -5.64 9.27 7.78
C ALA A 24 -4.70 8.05 7.71
N GLN A 25 -4.83 7.11 8.65
CA GLN A 25 -4.04 5.87 8.65
C GLN A 25 -4.38 4.96 7.46
N MET A 26 -5.66 4.82 7.11
CA MET A 26 -6.08 4.05 5.93
C MET A 26 -5.52 4.66 4.64
N GLU A 27 -5.49 5.98 4.55
CA GLU A 27 -4.93 6.68 3.40
C GLU A 27 -3.41 6.49 3.29
N LEU A 28 -2.69 6.58 4.41
CA LEU A 28 -1.27 6.24 4.45
C LEU A 28 -1.02 4.79 4.02
N ARG A 29 -1.87 3.85 4.48
CA ARG A 29 -1.75 2.45 4.09
C ARG A 29 -1.96 2.25 2.58
N ARG A 30 -2.91 2.97 1.98
CA ARG A 30 -3.11 2.97 0.52
C ARG A 30 -1.87 3.47 -0.22
N LYS A 31 -1.28 4.59 0.21
CA LYS A 31 -0.05 5.14 -0.38
C LYS A 31 1.12 4.17 -0.29
N ILE A 32 1.32 3.54 0.87
CA ILE A 32 2.38 2.54 1.06
C ILE A 32 2.18 1.35 0.12
N ASN A 33 0.95 0.83 0.01
CA ASN A 33 0.68 -0.31 -0.87
C ASN A 33 0.95 0.03 -2.34
N LEU A 34 0.63 1.25 -2.79
CA LEU A 34 0.95 1.73 -4.13
C LEU A 34 2.45 1.78 -4.36
N LEU A 35 3.20 2.39 -3.44
CA LEU A 35 4.67 2.47 -3.53
C LEU A 35 5.33 1.09 -3.53
N ILE A 36 4.83 0.14 -2.72
CA ILE A 36 5.29 -1.25 -2.74
C ILE A 36 5.01 -1.89 -4.11
N GLY A 37 3.84 -1.63 -4.70
CA GLY A 37 3.48 -2.11 -6.02
C GLY A 37 4.43 -1.60 -7.10
N GLU A 38 4.70 -0.29 -7.10
CA GLU A 38 5.65 0.34 -8.02
C GLU A 38 7.08 -0.16 -7.83
N TRP A 39 7.53 -0.29 -6.58
CA TRP A 39 8.84 -0.86 -6.25
C TRP A 39 8.99 -2.29 -6.78
N LYS A 40 7.98 -3.16 -6.57
CA LYS A 40 7.98 -4.52 -7.12
C LYS A 40 7.95 -4.54 -8.64
N ALA A 41 7.15 -3.68 -9.27
CA ALA A 41 7.09 -3.57 -10.73
C ALA A 41 8.43 -3.12 -11.35
N ALA A 42 9.24 -2.37 -10.60
CA ALA A 42 10.59 -1.98 -10.97
C ALA A 42 11.65 -3.09 -10.72
N GLY A 43 11.24 -4.31 -10.36
CA GLY A 43 12.14 -5.41 -10.00
C GLY A 43 12.57 -5.42 -8.53
N GLY A 44 11.92 -4.61 -7.69
CA GLY A 44 12.14 -4.58 -6.26
C GLY A 44 11.75 -5.90 -5.61
N GLY A 45 12.72 -6.57 -4.99
CA GLY A 45 12.54 -7.87 -4.37
C GLY A 45 12.89 -9.06 -5.27
N ASP A 46 13.21 -8.82 -6.54
CA ASP A 46 13.83 -9.84 -7.38
C ASP A 46 15.27 -10.09 -6.92
N VAL A 47 15.73 -11.34 -7.05
CA VAL A 47 17.12 -11.71 -6.75
C VAL A 47 18.03 -11.00 -7.74
N LEU A 48 18.99 -10.23 -7.24
CA LEU A 48 19.99 -9.57 -8.09
C LEU A 48 20.77 -10.63 -8.88
N PRO A 49 21.13 -10.36 -10.15
CA PRO A 49 21.91 -11.28 -10.94
C PRO A 49 23.26 -11.53 -10.25
N ASP A 50 23.59 -12.81 -10.03
CA ASP A 50 24.89 -13.20 -9.50
C ASP A 50 25.97 -12.88 -10.53
N VAL A 51 26.93 -12.04 -10.13
CA VAL A 51 28.08 -11.62 -10.97
C VAL A 51 28.91 -12.83 -11.41
N ARG A 52 28.84 -13.95 -10.67
CA ARG A 52 29.56 -15.19 -10.96
C ARG A 52 28.80 -16.14 -11.89
N ASN A 53 27.52 -15.89 -12.17
CA ASN A 53 26.70 -16.70 -13.06
C ASN A 53 25.93 -15.83 -14.09
N PRO A 54 26.59 -15.37 -15.17
CA PRO A 54 26.02 -14.48 -16.18
C PRO A 54 24.94 -15.13 -17.09
N VAL A 55 24.50 -16.35 -16.78
CA VAL A 55 23.60 -17.11 -17.65
C VAL A 55 22.16 -16.65 -17.46
N ARG A 56 21.74 -15.81 -18.42
CA ARG A 56 20.37 -15.41 -18.80
C ARG A 56 19.81 -14.18 -18.09
N LEU A 57 20.49 -13.06 -18.28
CA LEU A 57 19.82 -11.76 -18.44
C LEU A 57 18.96 -11.76 -19.72
N HIS A 58 17.90 -12.59 -19.77
CA HIS A 58 16.75 -12.18 -20.56
C HIS A 58 16.14 -11.02 -19.78
N PHE A 59 16.41 -9.80 -20.23
CA PHE A 59 15.65 -8.62 -19.84
C PHE A 59 14.18 -9.04 -19.91
N VAL A 60 13.53 -9.23 -18.77
CA VAL A 60 12.08 -9.44 -18.73
C VAL A 60 11.51 -8.08 -19.04
N LYS A 61 11.49 -7.77 -20.35
CA LYS A 61 10.66 -6.73 -20.91
C LYS A 61 9.26 -7.10 -20.43
N THR A 62 8.71 -6.31 -19.52
CA THR A 62 7.28 -6.32 -19.20
C THR A 62 6.54 -5.92 -20.47
N VAL A 63 6.42 -6.86 -21.40
CA VAL A 63 5.57 -6.73 -22.56
C VAL A 63 4.16 -6.77 -22.00
N GLY A 64 3.50 -5.62 -22.01
CA GLY A 64 2.06 -5.56 -21.88
C GLY A 64 1.42 -6.58 -22.83
N ARG A 65 0.71 -7.54 -22.25
CA ARG A 65 -0.18 -8.47 -22.94
C ARG A 65 -1.46 -8.45 -22.10
N SER A 66 -2.37 -7.51 -22.32
CA SER A 66 -3.34 -7.51 -23.42
C SER A 66 -3.74 -8.92 -23.85
N GLY A 67 -4.90 -9.35 -23.31
CA GLY A 67 -5.83 -10.30 -23.89
C GLY A 67 -5.35 -11.70 -24.25
N ARG A 68 -5.85 -12.72 -23.53
CA ARG A 68 -6.49 -13.89 -24.16
C ARG A 68 -7.33 -14.65 -23.14
N ALA A 69 -8.62 -14.70 -23.43
CA ALA A 69 -9.61 -15.56 -22.80
C ALA A 69 -9.17 -17.02 -22.87
N ILE A 70 -9.36 -17.76 -21.77
CA ILE A 70 -9.35 -19.22 -21.76
C ILE A 70 -10.78 -19.64 -21.46
N SER A 71 -11.50 -20.00 -22.53
CA SER A 71 -12.67 -20.85 -22.45
C SER A 71 -12.21 -22.24 -21.99
N ARG A 72 -12.85 -22.81 -20.96
CA ARG A 72 -12.79 -24.24 -20.68
C ARG A 72 -14.22 -24.77 -20.65
N ARG A 73 -14.33 -25.88 -21.37
CA ARG A 73 -15.50 -26.71 -21.65
C ARG A 73 -16.30 -27.09 -20.42
#